data_AF-A0A1K0ISM2-F1
#
_entry.id   AF-A0A1K0ISM2-F1
#
_cell.length_a   1.000
_cell.length_b   1.000
_cell.length_c   1.000
_cell.angle_alpha   90.00
_cell.angle_beta   90.00
_cell.angle_gamma   90.00
#
_symmetry.space_group_name_H-M   'P 1'
#
loop_
_entity.id
_entity.type
_entity.pdbx_description
1 polymer ?
#
loop_
_entity_poly.entity_id
_entity_poly.type
_entity_poly.pdbx_seq_one_letter_code
_entity_poly.pdbx_strand_id
1 'polypeptide(L)'
;MSDITFPRSLPTYCAASLTLSCPATVNGSPTLYSVTAEALEAHFGARSPREEDLVAAFTSNRQRIERLAESLFELTEAREIVLRSGHFRFAG
;
A
#
# COMPACT_ATOMS: atom_id res chain seq x y z
N MET A 1 -1.19 10.15 17.86
CA MET A 1 -2.18 10.06 16.78
C MET A 1 -1.57 10.77 15.61
N SER A 2 -1.01 10.01 14.67
CA SER A 2 -0.51 10.62 13.44
C SER A 2 -1.70 10.91 12.53
N ASP A 3 -1.82 12.15 12.03
CA ASP A 3 -2.85 12.49 11.05
C ASP A 3 -2.39 11.98 9.68
N ILE A 4 -2.93 10.83 9.25
CA ILE A 4 -2.53 10.18 8.00
C ILE A 4 -3.64 10.37 6.97
N THR A 5 -3.36 11.17 5.96
CA THR A 5 -4.26 11.42 4.83
C THR A 5 -3.75 10.71 3.59
N PHE A 6 -4.63 9.95 2.94
CA PHE A 6 -4.34 9.27 1.68
C PHE A 6 -5.01 10.03 0.53
N PRO A 7 -4.26 10.76 -0.30
CA PRO A 7 -4.83 11.42 -1.46
C PRO A 7 -5.42 10.38 -2.42
N ARG A 8 -6.56 10.70 -3.07
CA ARG A 8 -7.19 9.87 -4.12
C ARG A 8 -6.39 9.81 -5.43
N SER A 9 -5.10 10.12 -5.38
CA SER A 9 -4.18 9.95 -6.48
C SER A 9 -4.13 8.49 -6.92
N LEU A 10 -3.94 8.29 -8.21
CA LEU A 10 -3.75 6.96 -8.77
C LEU A 10 -2.40 6.40 -8.31
N PRO A 11 -2.35 5.12 -7.90
CA PRO A 11 -1.09 4.45 -7.66
C PRO A 11 -0.27 4.38 -8.95
N THR A 12 1.04 4.56 -8.84
CA THR A 12 1.97 4.34 -9.94
C THR A 12 2.37 2.87 -9.95
N TYR A 13 2.04 2.17 -11.02
CA TYR A 13 2.47 0.80 -11.21
C TYR A 13 3.88 0.73 -11.76
N CYS A 14 4.71 -0.09 -11.12
CA CYS A 14 6.09 -0.31 -11.50
C CYS A 14 6.23 -1.77 -11.95
N ALA A 15 6.24 -2.01 -13.26
CA ALA A 15 6.35 -3.36 -13.82
C ALA A 15 7.69 -4.05 -13.51
N ALA A 16 8.76 -3.28 -13.30
CA ALA A 16 10.08 -3.82 -12.97
C ALA A 16 10.14 -4.47 -11.59
N SER A 17 9.43 -3.90 -10.61
CA SER A 17 9.37 -4.40 -9.23
C SER A 17 8.02 -5.04 -8.89
N LEU A 18 7.07 -5.07 -9.83
CA LEU A 18 5.68 -5.49 -9.64
C LEU A 18 5.06 -4.84 -8.40
N THR A 19 5.15 -3.52 -8.29
CA THR A 19 4.66 -2.77 -7.12
C THR A 19 3.77 -1.59 -7.52
N LEU A 20 2.78 -1.29 -6.68
CA LEU A 20 1.95 -0.08 -6.75
C LEU A 20 2.45 0.95 -5.72
N SER A 21 3.04 2.04 -6.18
CA SER A 21 3.47 3.15 -5.34
C SER A 21 2.37 4.19 -5.20
N CYS A 22 2.00 4.49 -3.97
CA CYS A 22 0.91 5.39 -3.61
C CYS A 22 1.45 6.56 -2.78
N PRO A 23 1.08 7.80 -3.10
CA PRO A 23 1.36 8.92 -2.22
C PRO A 23 0.47 8.86 -0.97
N ALA A 24 1.03 9.24 0.16
CA ALA A 24 0.34 9.47 1.42
C ALA A 24 0.87 10.74 2.08
N THR A 25 0.19 11.25 3.09
CA THR A 25 0.63 12.40 3.88
C THR A 25 0.48 12.06 5.34
N VAL A 26 1.56 12.10 6.11
CA VAL A 26 1.60 11.76 7.53
C VAL A 26 1.99 13.02 8.29
N ASN A 27 1.12 13.52 9.16
CA ASN A 27 1.33 14.74 9.94
C ASN A 27 1.76 15.93 9.05
N GLY A 28 1.13 16.08 7.89
CA GLY A 28 1.47 17.13 6.91
C GLY A 28 2.76 16.89 6.11
N SER A 29 3.48 15.81 6.35
CA SER A 29 4.67 15.42 5.57
C SER A 29 4.27 14.49 4.42
N PRO A 30 4.55 14.83 3.16
CA PRO A 30 4.32 13.94 2.03
C PRO A 30 5.24 12.72 2.15
N THR A 31 4.64 11.54 2.04
CA THR A 31 5.29 10.24 2.16
C THR A 31 4.81 9.35 1.01
N LEU A 32 5.49 8.24 0.79
CA LEU A 32 5.16 7.25 -0.22
C LEU A 32 5.07 5.87 0.43
N TYR A 33 4.10 5.09 0.01
CA TYR A 33 4.03 3.68 0.36
C TYR A 33 3.88 2.84 -0.90
N SER A 34 4.58 1.73 -0.95
CA SER A 34 4.52 0.81 -2.09
C SER A 34 3.90 -0.50 -1.68
N VAL A 35 3.01 -1.05 -2.50
CA VAL A 35 2.36 -2.34 -2.26
C VAL A 35 2.84 -3.33 -3.31
N THR A 36 3.38 -4.48 -2.90
CA THR A 36 3.81 -5.50 -3.86
C THR A 36 2.61 -6.23 -4.48
N ALA A 37 2.74 -6.64 -5.74
CA ALA A 37 1.77 -7.48 -6.42
C ALA A 37 1.48 -8.75 -5.61
N GLU A 38 2.52 -9.40 -5.07
CA GLU A 38 2.36 -10.57 -4.20
C GLU A 38 1.46 -10.31 -2.99
N ALA A 39 1.52 -9.13 -2.37
CA ALA A 39 0.63 -8.79 -1.26
C ALA A 39 -0.82 -8.63 -1.73
N LEU A 40 -1.00 -7.99 -2.89
CA LEU A 40 -2.30 -7.82 -3.56
C LEU A 40 -2.92 -9.14 -3.98
N GLU A 41 -2.12 -10.06 -4.50
CA GLU A 41 -2.58 -11.40 -4.89
C GLU A 41 -2.93 -12.24 -3.65
N ALA A 42 -2.04 -12.30 -2.65
CA ALA A 42 -2.22 -13.17 -1.49
C ALA A 42 -3.32 -12.71 -0.52
N HIS A 43 -3.43 -11.40 -0.26
CA HIS A 43 -4.34 -10.88 0.77
C HIS A 43 -5.58 -10.18 0.20
N PHE A 44 -5.50 -9.67 -1.02
CA PHE A 44 -6.54 -8.85 -1.63
C PHE A 44 -7.18 -9.51 -2.85
N GLY A 45 -6.66 -10.67 -3.29
CA GLY A 45 -7.25 -11.47 -4.37
C GLY A 45 -7.05 -10.90 -5.76
N ALA A 46 -5.95 -10.17 -6.01
CA ALA A 46 -5.60 -9.77 -7.37
C ALA A 46 -5.48 -11.01 -8.28
N ARG A 47 -6.08 -10.96 -9.47
CA ARG A 47 -6.13 -12.10 -10.40
C ARG A 47 -4.82 -12.31 -11.15
N SER A 48 -4.01 -11.26 -11.26
CA SER A 48 -2.75 -11.25 -11.99
C SER A 48 -1.87 -10.08 -11.53
N PRO A 49 -0.55 -10.16 -11.75
CA PRO A 49 0.37 -9.06 -11.49
C PRO A 49 0.30 -7.96 -12.58
N ARG A 50 -0.84 -7.81 -13.25
CA ARG A 50 -1.05 -6.76 -14.25
C ARG A 50 -1.49 -5.49 -13.57
N GLU A 51 -1.11 -4.35 -14.13
CA GLU A 51 -1.53 -3.03 -13.63
C GLU A 51 -3.05 -2.97 -13.38
N GLU A 52 -3.85 -3.35 -14.37
CA GLU A 52 -5.32 -3.30 -14.31
C GLU A 52 -5.88 -4.12 -13.14
N ASP A 53 -5.42 -5.35 -12.95
CA ASP A 53 -5.88 -6.26 -11.90
C ASP A 53 -5.40 -5.79 -10.51
N LEU A 54 -4.16 -5.30 -10.43
CA LEU A 54 -3.59 -4.79 -9.19
C LEU A 54 -4.27 -3.49 -8.76
N VAL A 55 -4.49 -2.56 -9.69
CA VAL A 55 -5.20 -1.30 -9.42
C VAL A 55 -6.65 -1.58 -9.06
N ALA A 56 -7.32 -2.54 -9.72
CA ALA A 56 -8.67 -2.94 -9.36
C ALA A 56 -8.73 -3.56 -7.95
N ALA A 57 -7.82 -4.49 -7.63
CA ALA A 57 -7.72 -5.10 -6.31
C ALA A 57 -7.40 -4.07 -5.22
N PHE A 58 -6.46 -3.16 -5.50
CA PHE A 58 -6.10 -2.05 -4.64
C PHE A 58 -7.30 -1.14 -4.41
N THR A 59 -8.01 -0.73 -5.46
CA THR A 59 -9.15 0.20 -5.38
C THR A 59 -10.30 -0.43 -4.58
N SER A 60 -10.60 -1.71 -4.83
CA SER A 60 -11.64 -2.45 -4.11
C SER A 60 -11.32 -2.62 -2.62
N ASN A 61 -10.03 -2.77 -2.29
CA ASN A 61 -9.56 -2.96 -0.92
C ASN A 61 -8.88 -1.73 -0.32
N ARG A 62 -9.10 -0.55 -0.90
CA ARG A 62 -8.34 0.68 -0.62
C ARG A 62 -8.38 1.05 0.86
N GLN A 63 -9.58 1.04 1.48
CA GLN A 63 -9.75 1.32 2.90
C GLN A 63 -8.96 0.37 3.82
N ARG A 64 -8.72 -0.87 3.39
CA ARG A 64 -8.02 -1.87 4.19
C ARG A 64 -6.51 -1.71 4.04
N ILE A 65 -6.05 -1.37 2.84
CA ILE A 65 -4.65 -1.02 2.56
C ILE A 65 -4.25 0.27 3.27
N GLU A 66 -5.09 1.31 3.19
CA GLU A 66 -4.86 2.60 3.84
C GLU A 66 -4.75 2.45 5.37
N ARG A 67 -5.64 1.67 6.01
CA ARG A 67 -5.54 1.39 7.45
C ARG A 67 -4.26 0.63 7.83
N LEU A 68 -3.83 -0.32 7.01
CA LEU A 68 -2.57 -1.04 7.23
C LEU A 68 -1.36 -0.14 7.04
N ALA A 69 -1.38 0.69 6.00
CA ALA A 69 -0.35 1.68 5.76
C ALA A 69 -0.27 2.65 6.94
N GLU A 70 -1.41 3.14 7.44
CA GLU A 70 -1.51 4.01 8.62
C GLU A 70 -0.88 3.34 9.86
N SER A 71 -1.29 2.10 10.17
CA SER A 71 -0.74 1.34 11.30
C SER A 71 0.77 1.12 11.16
N LEU A 72 1.26 0.81 9.95
CA LEU A 72 2.69 0.63 9.70
C LEU A 72 3.47 1.94 9.78
N PHE A 73 2.91 3.05 9.30
CA PHE A 73 3.51 4.37 9.45
C PHE A 73 3.65 4.74 10.92
N GLU A 74 2.64 4.45 11.75
CA GLU A 74 2.73 4.66 13.19
C GLU A 74 3.72 3.70 13.88
N LEU A 75 3.78 2.44 13.45
CA LEU A 75 4.68 1.42 14.04
C LEU A 75 6.15 1.63 13.67
N THR A 76 6.44 2.04 12.43
CA THR A 76 7.80 2.12 11.89
C THR A 76 8.39 3.52 11.92
N GLU A 77 7.56 4.56 12.12
CA GLU A 77 7.91 5.98 11.96
C GLU A 77 8.63 6.27 10.62
N ALA A 78 8.48 5.38 9.64
CA ALA A 78 9.24 5.42 8.40
C ALA A 78 8.59 6.39 7.42
N ARG A 79 9.42 7.17 6.72
CA ARG A 79 8.98 8.04 5.61
C ARG A 79 8.71 7.30 4.30
N GLU A 80 9.00 6.01 4.26
CA GLU A 80 8.68 5.16 3.11
C GLU A 80 8.48 3.74 3.62
N ILE A 81 7.31 3.17 3.33
CA ILE A 81 6.99 1.79 3.72
C ILE A 81 6.67 0.96 2.50
N VAL A 82 7.13 -0.30 2.52
CA VAL A 82 6.77 -1.27 1.49
C VAL A 82 5.90 -2.36 2.12
N LEU A 83 4.64 -2.40 1.72
CA LEU A 83 3.69 -3.44 2.04
C LEU A 83 4.04 -4.68 1.22
N ARG A 84 4.67 -5.64 1.88
CA ARG A 84 5.03 -6.95 1.33
C ARG A 84 4.14 -7.99 2.01
N SER A 85 3.85 -9.10 1.32
CA SER A 85 3.18 -10.28 1.91
C SER A 85 3.85 -10.70 3.24
N GLY A 86 5.18 -10.61 3.34
CA GLY A 86 5.92 -10.90 4.58
C GLY A 86 5.59 -9.99 5.77
N HIS A 87 5.17 -8.73 5.57
CA HIS A 87 4.79 -7.82 6.67
C HIS A 87 3.41 -8.14 7.24
N PHE A 88 2.53 -8.79 6.47
CA PHE A 88 1.25 -9.29 7.00
C PHE A 88 1.41 -10.46 7.97
N ARG A 89 2.53 -11.20 7.87
CA ARG A 89 2.76 -12.40 8.69
C ARG A 89 3.09 -12.09 10.15
N PHE A 90 3.47 -10.85 10.47
CA PHE A 90 3.88 -10.44 11.82
C PHE A 90 2.83 -9.61 12.58
N ALA A 91 1.70 -9.28 11.95
CA ALA A 91 0.56 -8.64 12.62
C ALA A 91 -0.52 -9.67 13.01
N GLY A 92 -0.07 -10.86 13.43
CA GLY A 92 -0.90 -11.94 13.98
C GLY A 92 -0.62 -12.13 15.46
#